data_AF-A0A7V5M6X3-F1
#
_entry.id   AF-A0A7V5M6X3-F1
#
_cell.length_a   1.000
_cell.length_b   1.000
_cell.length_c   1.000
_cell.angle_alpha   90.00
_cell.angle_beta   90.00
_cell.angle_gamma   90.00
#
_symmetry.space_group_name_H-M   'P 1'
#
loop_
_entity.id
_entity.type
_entity.pdbx_description
1 polymer ?
#
loop_
_entity_poly.entity_id
_entity_poly.type
_entity_poly.pdbx_seq_one_letter_code
_entity_poly.pdbx_strand_id
1 'polypeptide(L)' 'MATDPKIKSRQELIPIIQKLRAEGKVIAFTNGCFDLLHVGHIHLLREAKKNSDVLIVGLNS' A
#
# COMPACT_ATOMS: atom_id res chain seq x y z
N MET A 1 3.10 -14.17 -17.17
CA MET A 1 3.75 -12.88 -16.83
C MET A 1 4.08 -12.92 -15.35
N ALA A 2 5.36 -12.78 -14.97
CA ALA A 2 5.73 -12.77 -13.56
C ALA A 2 5.13 -11.51 -12.92
N THR A 3 4.16 -11.69 -12.03
CA THR A 3 3.52 -10.59 -11.32
C THR A 3 4.50 -10.03 -10.29
N ASP A 4 4.72 -8.71 -10.33
CA ASP A 4 5.59 -8.02 -9.37
C ASP A 4 5.21 -8.42 -7.93
N PRO A 5 6.17 -8.78 -7.06
CA PRO A 5 5.89 -9.27 -5.72
C PRO A 5 5.09 -8.27 -4.85
N LYS A 6 5.06 -6.98 -5.20
CA LYS A 6 4.30 -5.93 -4.51
C LYS A 6 2.86 -5.80 -4.99
N ILE A 7 2.53 -6.30 -6.18
CA ILE A 7 1.16 -6.24 -6.70
C ILE A 7 0.39 -7.43 -6.11
N LYS A 8 -0.74 -7.13 -5.47
CA LYS A 8 -1.62 -8.11 -4.83
C LYS A 8 -3.05 -7.84 -5.24
N SER A 9 -3.77 -8.90 -5.59
CA SER A 9 -5.22 -8.88 -5.68
C SER A 9 -5.83 -8.67 -4.29
N ARG A 10 -7.11 -8.27 -4.27
CA ARG A 10 -7.87 -8.12 -3.02
C ARG A 10 -7.89 -9.43 -2.22
N GLN A 11 -8.00 -10.58 -2.88
CA GLN A 11 -8.03 -11.90 -2.26
C GLN A 11 -6.67 -12.25 -1.62
N GLU A 12 -5.56 -11.93 -2.28
CA GLU A 12 -4.21 -12.13 -1.71
C GLU A 12 -3.90 -11.18 -0.55
N LEU A 13 -4.50 -9.98 -0.54
CA LEU A 13 -4.31 -8.98 0.52
C LEU A 13 -4.92 -9.38 1.87
N ILE A 14 -6.03 -10.12 1.86
CA ILE A 14 -6.73 -10.54 3.09
C ILE A 14 -5.80 -11.30 4.06
N PRO A 15 -5.15 -12.42 3.67
CA PRO A 15 -4.28 -13.16 4.57
C PRO A 15 -3.04 -12.36 4.98
N ILE A 16 -2.53 -11.47 4.11
CA ILE A 16 -1.39 -10.61 4.42
C ILE A 16 -1.76 -9.62 5.53
N ILE A 17 -2.90 -8.94 5.42
CA ILE A 17 -3.38 -8.00 6.44
C ILE A 17 -3.64 -8.71 7.77
N GLN A 18 -4.23 -9.90 7.75
CA GLN A 18 -4.46 -10.69 8.96
C GLN A 18 -3.15 -11.02 9.68
N LYS A 19 -2.13 -11.49 8.94
CA LYS A 19 -0.80 -11.75 9.48
C LYS A 19 -0.17 -10.49 10.08
N LEU A 20 -0.18 -9.38 9.35
CA LEU A 20 0.39 -8.11 9.82
C LEU A 20 -0.32 -7.59 11.08
N ARG A 21 -1.64 -7.72 11.16
CA ARG A 21 -2.40 -7.37 12.37
C ARG A 21 -2.05 -8.27 13.55
N ALA A 22 -1.89 -9.58 13.33
CA ALA A 22 -1.48 -10.51 14.37
C ALA A 22 -0.05 -10.21 14.90
N GLU A 23 0.82 -9.67 14.05
CA GLU A 23 2.15 -9.17 14.42
C GLU A 23 2.12 -7.79 15.11
N GLY A 24 0.94 -7.19 15.33
CA GLY A 24 0.78 -5.88 15.94
C GLY A 24 1.25 -4.71 15.05
N LYS A 25 1.38 -4.92 13.74
CA LYS A 25 1.86 -3.90 12.80
C LYS A 25 0.82 -2.81 12.54
N VAL A 26 1.28 -1.56 12.47
CA VAL A 26 0.48 -0.42 12.03
C VAL A 26 0.41 -0.43 10.51
N ILE A 27 -0.81 -0.52 9.97
CA ILE A 27 -1.07 -0.59 8.53
C ILE A 27 -1.75 0.70 8.08
N ALA A 28 -1.11 1.45 7.21
CA ALA A 28 -1.71 2.59 6.52
C ALA A 28 -2.26 2.16 5.15
N PHE A 29 -3.34 2.81 4.73
CA PHE A 29 -3.93 2.63 3.42
C PHE A 29 -4.14 4.00 2.77
N THR A 30 -3.82 4.09 1.49
CA THR A 30 -4.22 5.21 0.64
C THR A 30 -4.58 4.68 -0.74
N ASN A 31 -5.36 5.43 -1.50
CA ASN A 31 -5.59 5.15 -2.91
C ASN A 31 -5.32 6.39 -3.76
N GLY A 32 -5.24 6.19 -5.08
CA GLY A 32 -5.06 7.27 -6.03
C GLY A 32 -4.88 6.75 -7.45
N CYS A 33 -5.05 7.65 -8.42
CA CYS A 33 -4.73 7.36 -9.81
C CYS A 33 -3.21 7.41 -10.07
N PHE A 34 -2.51 8.35 -9.41
CA PHE A 34 -1.06 8.54 -9.49
C PHE A 34 -0.51 8.78 -10.92
N ASP A 35 -1.35 9.25 -11.84
CA ASP A 35 -0.94 9.72 -13.16
C ASP A 35 0.10 10.83 -13.05
N LEU A 36 1.11 10.75 -13.92
CA LEU A 36 2.28 11.64 -13.94
C LEU A 36 2.80 11.94 -12.53
N LEU A 37 3.31 10.89 -11.90
CA LEU A 37 3.79 10.90 -10.53
C LEU A 37 4.71 12.09 -10.25
N HIS A 38 4.24 12.99 -9.37
CA HIS A 38 4.91 14.24 -9.04
C HIS A 38 5.15 14.38 -7.53
N VAL A 39 5.80 15.48 -7.13
CA VAL A 39 6.24 15.73 -5.75
C VAL A 39 5.11 15.59 -4.72
N GLY A 40 3.90 16.07 -5.04
CA GLY A 40 2.71 15.89 -4.18
C GLY A 40 2.40 14.43 -3.84
N HIS A 41 2.37 13.53 -4.82
CA HIS A 41 2.15 12.09 -4.59
C HIS A 41 3.27 11.48 -3.75
N ILE A 42 4.53 11.82 -4.04
CA ILE A 42 5.67 11.34 -3.26
C ILE A 42 5.59 11.79 -1.80
N HIS A 43 5.24 13.05 -1.57
CA HIS A 43 5.09 13.58 -0.22
C HIS A 43 3.99 12.84 0.55
N LEU A 44 2.83 12.64 -0.06
CA LEU A 44 1.72 11.88 0.50
C LEU A 44 2.12 10.44 0.84
N LEU A 45 2.75 9.72 -0.09
CA LEU A 45 3.17 8.33 0.11
C LEU A 45 4.25 8.21 1.20
N ARG A 46 5.17 9.18 1.27
CA ARG A 46 6.21 9.22 2.31
C ARG A 46 5.61 9.47 3.68
N GLU A 47 4.70 10.43 3.81
CA GLU A 47 4.08 10.73 5.10
C GLU A 47 3.18 9.59 5.58
N ALA A 48 2.42 8.97 4.67
CA ALA A 48 1.63 7.78 4.98
C ALA A 48 2.51 6.62 5.47
N LYS A 49 3.67 6.40 4.83
CA LYS A 49 4.61 5.35 5.22
C LYS A 49 5.39 5.66 6.50
N LYS A 50 5.67 6.93 6.78
CA LYS A 50 6.39 7.37 7.99
C LYS A 50 5.63 7.02 9.27
N ASN A 51 4.30 7.04 9.21
CA ASN A 51 3.41 6.75 10.33
C ASN A 51 2.90 5.31 10.35
N SER A 52 3.53 4.38 9.59
CA SER A 52 3.10 2.98 9.52
C SER A 52 4.23 1.99 9.29
N ASP A 53 4.04 0.75 9.75
CA ASP A 53 4.93 -0.37 9.42
C ASP A 53 4.71 -0.86 7.99
N VAL A 54 3.48 -0.77 7.48
CA VAL A 54 3.12 -1.16 6.12
C VAL A 54 2.21 -0.12 5.49
N LEU A 55 2.50 0.26 4.25
CA LEU A 55 1.64 1.10 3.43
C LEU A 55 1.07 0.27 2.29
N ILE A 56 -0.25 0.20 2.23
CA ILE A 56 -1.00 -0.38 1.11
C ILE A 56 -1.47 0.76 0.22
N VAL A 57 -1.18 0.69 -1.07
CA VAL A 57 -1.57 1.69 -2.07
C VAL A 57 -2.56 1.05 -3.05
N GLY A 58 -3.79 1.53 -3.07
CA GLY A 58 -4.76 1.22 -4.11
C GLY A 58 -4.50 2.08 -5.34
N LEU A 59 -4.29 1.46 -6.50
CA LEU A 59 -4.27 2.15 -7.78
C LEU A 59 -5.68 2.12 -8.38
N ASN A 60 -6.21 3.30 -8.67
CA ASN A 60 -7.54 3.44 -9.27
C ASN A 60 -7.46 3.19 -10.79
N SER A 61 -8.59 2.75 -11.36
CA SER A 61 -8.79 2.54 -12.80
C SER A 61 -9.53 3.72 -13.42
#